data_AF-A0A9E3ZXH4-F1
#
_entry.id   AF-A0A9E3ZXH4-F1
#
_cell.length_a   1.000
_cell.length_b   1.000
_cell.length_c   1.000
_cell.angle_alpha   90.00
_cell.angle_beta   90.00
_cell.angle_gamma   90.00
#
_symmetry.space_group_name_H-M   'P 1'
#
loop_
_entity.id
_entity.type
_entity.pdbx_description
1 polymer ?
#
loop_
_entity_poly.entity_id
_entity_poly.type
_entity_poly.pdbx_seq_one_letter_code
_entity_poly.pdbx_strand_id
1 'polypeptide(L)'
;MKKKLHAGFTLVEMMIVLLIISVLVLLFIPNLAQEKDTVLDKGNHAIVESMKTQIELQEFSTGEPVTEEYINKNIIDGDKKKQALYNKYIKGE
;
A
#
# COMPACT_ATOMS: atom_id res chain seq x y z
N MET A 1 -51.11 -16.46 28.87
CA MET A 1 -49.68 -16.08 29.03
C MET A 1 -49.43 -14.75 28.31
N LYS A 2 -49.10 -13.66 29.01
CA LYS A 2 -48.76 -12.37 28.39
C LYS A 2 -47.28 -12.38 28.01
N LYS A 3 -46.95 -12.33 26.71
CA LYS A 3 -45.56 -12.15 26.23
C LYS A 3 -45.11 -10.73 26.59
N LYS A 4 -44.01 -10.60 27.35
CA LYS A 4 -43.33 -9.31 27.55
C LYS A 4 -42.67 -8.92 26.23
N LEU A 5 -43.12 -7.82 25.63
CA LEU A 5 -42.44 -7.17 24.51
C LEU A 5 -41.26 -6.39 25.10
N HIS A 6 -40.04 -6.80 24.79
CA HIS A 6 -38.85 -6.04 25.16
C HIS A 6 -38.75 -4.85 24.19
N ALA A 7 -39.10 -3.65 24.65
CA ALA A 7 -38.91 -2.41 23.90
C ALA A 7 -37.44 -1.98 24.03
N GLY A 8 -36.54 -2.68 23.35
CA GLY A 8 -35.08 -2.51 23.45
C GLY A 8 -34.44 -1.93 22.19
N PHE A 9 -35.03 -0.87 21.62
CA PHE A 9 -34.39 -0.11 20.56
C PHE A 9 -34.95 1.31 20.54
N THR A 10 -34.55 2.11 21.53
CA THR A 10 -34.94 3.52 21.59
C THR A 10 -34.03 4.35 20.69
N LEU A 11 -34.54 5.49 20.19
CA LEU A 11 -33.69 6.44 19.46
C LEU A 11 -32.50 6.91 20.30
N VAL A 12 -32.71 7.07 21.61
CA VAL A 12 -31.66 7.46 22.58
C VAL A 12 -30.54 6.42 22.64
N GLU A 13 -30.89 5.13 22.63
CA GLU A 13 -29.92 4.04 22.62
C GLU A 13 -29.06 4.07 21.35
N MET A 14 -29.68 4.34 20.19
CA MET A 14 -28.94 4.51 18.93
C MET A 14 -28.05 5.75 18.93
N MET A 15 -28.46 6.85 19.56
CA MET A 15 -27.62 8.05 19.69
C MET A 15 -26.37 7.78 20.53
N ILE A 16 -26.51 7.04 21.63
CA ILE A 16 -25.38 6.66 22.49
C ILE A 16 -24.43 5.72 21.74
N VAL A 17 -24.97 4.76 20.97
CA VAL A 17 -24.16 3.86 20.15
C VAL A 17 -23.38 4.63 19.07
N LEU A 18 -24.00 5.57 18.36
CA LEU A 18 -23.32 6.40 17.37
C LEU A 18 -22.24 7.29 18.00
N LEU A 19 -22.48 7.82 19.19
CA LEU A 19 -21.48 8.57 19.95
C LEU A 19 -20.26 7.71 20.30
N ILE A 20 -20.49 6.49 20.81
CA ILE A 20 -19.41 5.56 21.16
C ILE A 20 -18.60 5.18 19.90
N ILE A 21 -19.27 4.80 18.80
CA ILE A 21 -18.59 4.44 17.54
C ILE A 21 -17.79 5.63 17.00
N SER A 22 -18.32 6.85 17.09
CA SER A 22 -17.60 8.07 16.68
C SER A 22 -16.27 8.24 17.43
N VAL A 23 -16.28 8.10 18.76
CA VAL A 23 -15.07 8.18 19.59
C VAL A 23 -14.09 7.05 19.26
N LEU A 24 -14.58 5.82 19.08
CA LEU A 24 -13.74 4.69 18.68
C LEU A 24 -13.07 4.94 17.31
N VAL A 25 -13.81 5.39 16.30
CA VAL A 25 -13.26 5.70 14.96
C VAL A 25 -12.18 6.78 15.05
N LEU A 26 -12.38 7.83 15.84
CA LEU A 26 -11.38 8.88 16.05
C LEU A 26 -10.07 8.38 16.68
N LEU A 27 -10.13 7.36 17.54
CA LEU A 27 -8.94 6.73 18.12
C LEU A 27 -8.24 5.76 17.14
N PHE A 28 -8.99 5.13 16.22
CA PHE A 28 -8.46 4.14 15.27
C PHE A 28 -7.90 4.76 13.98
N ILE A 29 -8.51 5.83 13.45
CA ILE A 29 -8.03 6.54 12.25
C ILE A 29 -6.55 6.95 12.33
N PRO A 30 -6.05 7.60 13.40
CA PRO A 30 -4.65 8.03 13.46
C PRO A 30 -3.69 6.83 13.47
N ASN A 31 -4.11 5.68 14.00
CA ASN A 31 -3.32 4.46 13.99
C ASN A 31 -3.30 3.80 12.59
N LEU A 32 -4.41 3.86 11.85
CA LEU A 32 -4.50 3.34 10.47
C LEU A 32 -3.77 4.22 9.45
N ALA A 33 -3.70 5.53 9.67
CA ALA A 33 -3.02 6.45 8.76
C ALA A 33 -1.50 6.19 8.68
N GLN A 34 -0.85 5.89 9.81
CA GLN A 34 0.59 5.64 9.89
C GLN A 34 1.03 4.35 9.16
N GLU A 35 0.15 3.35 9.12
CA GLU A 35 0.43 2.09 8.41
C GLU A 35 0.34 2.24 6.89
N LYS A 36 -0.41 3.22 6.38
CA LYS A 36 -0.52 3.44 4.93
C LYS A 36 0.82 3.80 4.31
N ASP A 37 1.54 4.75 4.91
CA ASP A 37 2.83 5.20 4.38
C ASP A 37 3.87 4.08 4.47
N THR A 38 3.90 3.37 5.59
CA THR A 38 4.78 2.20 5.79
C THR A 38 4.51 1.09 4.76
N VAL A 39 3.24 0.80 4.47
CA VAL A 39 2.85 -0.20 3.46
C VAL A 39 3.21 0.27 2.05
N LEU A 40 3.01 1.55 1.75
CA LEU A 40 3.40 2.14 0.46
C LEU A 40 4.91 2.05 0.25
N ASP A 41 5.71 2.36 1.26
CA ASP A 41 7.17 2.27 1.20
C ASP A 41 7.66 0.84 1.05
N LYS A 42 7.10 -0.11 1.83
CA LYS A 42 7.40 -1.54 1.66
C LYS A 42 7.03 -2.03 0.26
N GLY A 43 5.89 -1.61 -0.26
CA GLY A 43 5.46 -1.94 -1.62
C GLY A 43 6.40 -1.35 -2.68
N ASN A 44 6.84 -0.11 -2.51
CA ASN A 44 7.79 0.53 -3.41
C ASN A 44 9.16 -0.17 -3.37
N HIS A 45 9.61 -0.56 -2.18
CA HIS A 45 10.86 -1.30 -2.00
C HIS A 45 10.82 -2.65 -2.71
N ALA A 46 9.73 -3.41 -2.57
CA ALA A 46 9.54 -4.69 -3.25
C ALA A 46 9.59 -4.55 -4.78
N ILE A 47 9.01 -3.47 -5.32
CA ILE A 47 9.09 -3.17 -6.76
C ILE A 47 10.54 -2.91 -7.18
N VAL A 48 11.28 -2.10 -6.43
CA VAL A 48 12.71 -1.81 -6.70
C VAL A 48 13.54 -3.09 -6.67
N GLU A 49 13.33 -3.95 -5.67
CA GLU A 49 14.08 -5.19 -5.53
C GLU A 49 13.78 -6.20 -6.64
N SER A 50 12.52 -6.29 -7.08
CA SER A 50 12.17 -7.08 -8.26
C SER A 50 12.86 -6.58 -9.54
N MET A 51 12.96 -5.26 -9.72
CA MET A 51 13.67 -4.68 -10.87
C MET A 51 15.17 -4.96 -10.80
N LYS A 52 15.80 -4.81 -9.62
CA LYS A 52 17.22 -5.17 -9.42
C LYS A 52 17.49 -6.62 -9.73
N THR A 53 16.64 -7.52 -9.22
CA THR A 53 16.74 -8.96 -9.50
C THR A 53 16.66 -9.24 -11.00
N GLN A 54 15.78 -8.56 -11.74
CA GLN A 54 15.68 -8.71 -13.19
C GLN A 54 16.91 -8.20 -13.93
N ILE A 55 17.50 -7.08 -13.49
CA ILE A 55 18.75 -6.56 -14.03
C ILE A 55 19.87 -7.56 -13.78
N GLU A 56 20.07 -7.99 -12.53
CA GLU A 56 21.13 -8.93 -12.14
C GLU A 56 21.01 -10.27 -12.86
N LEU A 57 19.81 -10.83 -13.01
CA LEU A 57 19.58 -12.06 -13.75
C LEU A 57 19.94 -11.91 -15.23
N GLN A 58 19.62 -10.76 -15.82
CA GLN A 58 19.96 -10.49 -17.21
C GLN A 58 21.47 -10.34 -17.37
N GLU A 59 22.14 -9.57 -16.52
CA GLU A 59 23.60 -9.42 -16.52
C GLU A 59 24.32 -10.75 -16.31
N PHE A 60 23.80 -11.59 -15.42
CA PHE A 60 24.32 -12.93 -15.21
C PHE A 60 24.14 -13.83 -16.45
N SER A 61 23.02 -13.69 -17.17
CA SER A 61 22.71 -14.51 -18.34
C SER A 61 23.49 -14.09 -19.58
N THR A 62 23.71 -12.79 -19.78
CA THR A 62 24.44 -12.25 -20.95
C THR A 62 25.93 -12.07 -20.68
N GLY A 63 26.35 -11.95 -19.42
CA GLY A 63 27.71 -11.56 -19.04
C GLY A 63 28.01 -10.08 -19.33
N GLU A 64 27.02 -9.31 -19.74
CA GLU A 64 27.15 -7.90 -20.12
C GLU A 64 26.22 -7.03 -19.27
N PRO A 65 26.65 -5.81 -18.89
CA PRO A 65 25.81 -4.88 -18.15
C PRO A 65 24.55 -4.52 -18.95
N VAL A 66 23.43 -4.36 -18.25
CA VAL A 66 22.15 -4.07 -18.89
C VAL A 66 22.12 -2.64 -19.41
N THR A 67 21.65 -2.45 -20.66
CA THR A 67 21.51 -1.13 -21.27
C THR A 67 20.25 -0.40 -20.80
N GLU A 68 20.28 0.94 -20.79
CA GLU A 68 19.09 1.75 -20.47
C GLU A 68 17.90 1.47 -21.41
N GLU A 69 18.17 1.15 -22.67
CA GLU A 69 17.12 0.76 -23.63
C GLU A 69 16.42 -0.53 -23.20
N TYR A 70 17.18 -1.53 -22.74
CA TYR A 70 16.61 -2.78 -22.24
C TYR A 70 15.73 -2.55 -21.01
N ILE A 71 16.17 -1.70 -20.07
CA ILE A 71 15.42 -1.38 -18.85
C ILE A 71 14.10 -0.68 -19.20
N ASN A 72 14.17 0.33 -20.07
CA ASN A 72 13.00 1.08 -20.49
C ASN A 72 11.97 0.19 -21.21
N LYS A 73 12.43 -0.77 -22.02
CA LYS A 73 11.57 -1.65 -22.81
C LYS A 73 11.03 -2.85 -22.03
N ASN A 74 11.81 -3.49 -21.17
CA ASN A 74 11.46 -4.78 -20.57
C ASN A 74 11.11 -4.71 -19.07
N ILE A 75 11.58 -3.68 -18.36
CA ILE A 75 11.42 -3.59 -16.89
C ILE A 75 10.41 -2.50 -16.53
N ILE A 76 10.59 -1.29 -17.09
CA ILE A 76 9.71 -0.14 -16.85
C ILE A 76 8.47 -0.22 -17.74
N ASP A 77 8.63 -0.49 -19.04
CA ASP A 77 7.53 -0.67 -20.01
C ASP A 77 6.45 0.42 -19.92
N GLY A 78 6.86 1.69 -19.86
CA GLY A 78 5.95 2.84 -19.76
C GLY A 78 5.23 3.02 -18.41
N ASP A 79 5.49 2.17 -17.41
CA ASP A 79 4.98 2.33 -16.05
C ASP A 79 5.65 3.53 -15.36
N LYS A 80 4.90 4.62 -15.21
CA LYS A 80 5.36 5.86 -14.56
C LYS A 80 5.84 5.65 -13.13
N LYS A 81 5.24 4.71 -12.39
CA LYS A 81 5.64 4.41 -11.01
C LYS A 81 6.99 3.70 -11.00
N LYS A 82 7.17 2.67 -11.84
CA LYS A 82 8.46 2.00 -11.98
C LYS A 82 9.55 2.96 -12.48
N GLN A 83 9.21 3.85 -13.41
CA GLN A 83 10.15 4.85 -13.92
C GLN A 83 10.62 5.82 -12.83
N ALA A 84 9.70 6.33 -12.01
CA ALA A 84 10.04 7.20 -10.88
C ALA A 84 10.89 6.46 -9.83
N LEU A 85 10.57 5.19 -9.54
CA LEU A 85 11.34 4.37 -8.61
C LEU A 85 12.72 4.00 -9.14
N TYR A 86 12.83 3.71 -10.44
CA TYR A 86 14.10 3.43 -11.11
C TYR A 86 15.03 4.64 -11.03
N ASN A 87 14.54 5.83 -11.39
CA ASN A 87 15.34 7.05 -11.34
C ASN A 87 15.82 7.35 -9.91
N LYS A 88 14.93 7.20 -8.93
CA LYS A 88 15.21 7.52 -7.51
C LYS A 88 16.12 6.51 -6.80
N TYR A 89 16.00 5.21 -7.08
CA TYR A 89 16.65 4.15 -6.28
C TYR A 89 17.68 3.30 -7.03
N ILE A 90 17.73 3.37 -8.36
CA ILE A 90 18.61 2.53 -9.19
C ILE A 90 19.56 3.42 -10.01
N LYS A 91 19.03 4.42 -10.74
CA LYS A 91 19.86 5.33 -11.55
C LYS A 91 20.70 6.29 -10.69
N GLY A 92 20.21 6.65 -9.52
CA GLY A 92 20.92 7.50 -8.56
C GLY A 92 21.01 8.96 -8.98
N GLU A 93 19.89 9.56 -9.43
CA GLU A 93 19.75 11.03 -9.52
C GLU A 93 19.32 11.65 -8.18
#